data_AF-W6K3I7-F1
#
_entry.id   AF-W6K3I7-F1
#
_cell.length_a   1.000
_cell.length_b   1.000
_cell.length_c   1.000
_cell.angle_alpha   90.00
_cell.angle_beta   90.00
_cell.angle_gamma   90.00
#
_symmetry.space_group_name_H-M   'P 1'
#
loop_
_entity.id
_entity.type
_entity.pdbx_description
1 polymer ?
#
loop_
_entity_poly.entity_id
_entity_poly.type
_entity_poly.pdbx_seq_one_letter_code
_entity_poly.pdbx_strand_id
1 'polypeptide(L)'
;MHTMRRANRWAALAAGMIATATVGAGAAEAQPAPARPTAIECAAAFGEVATLPAIDYGTRFVRAVERGGKFGTQCFGSGQLTSMLFTEGATGGVWTQTGAEAGWGELHISYVRGAGETLDVTVLLGGRPGSGWGAVTEARVGGIRGPVSSYAATLVAAWNRGDRASAARLAESSVVAALWAHGNPGKDWRVDTLTARRGFTVVSISSRSGERAELLINAAAVAREHGQAVKAVAFG
;
A
#
# COMPACT_ATOMS: atom_id res chain seq x y z
N MET A 1 26.86 -38.88 2.89
CA MET A 1 26.05 -38.23 1.83
C MET A 1 24.60 -38.64 2.01
N HIS A 2 23.79 -37.83 2.71
CA HIS A 2 22.36 -38.10 2.92
C HIS A 2 21.53 -37.12 2.10
N THR A 3 20.91 -37.63 1.03
CA THR A 3 19.94 -36.91 0.20
C THR A 3 18.58 -36.89 0.92
N MET A 4 18.29 -35.80 1.62
CA MET A 4 16.93 -35.53 2.14
C MET A 4 15.98 -35.21 0.99
N ARG A 5 15.05 -36.12 0.71
CA ARG A 5 13.87 -35.87 -0.12
C ARG A 5 12.91 -34.92 0.62
N ARG A 6 12.92 -33.63 0.29
CA ARG A 6 11.85 -32.70 0.71
C ARG A 6 10.60 -32.99 -0.13
N ALA A 7 9.59 -33.59 0.52
CA ALA A 7 8.29 -33.85 -0.08
C ALA A 7 7.53 -32.54 -0.36
N ASN A 8 6.95 -32.44 -1.56
CA ASN A 8 6.06 -31.36 -1.98
C ASN A 8 4.80 -31.33 -1.08
N ARG A 9 4.71 -30.35 -0.18
CA ARG A 9 3.56 -30.13 0.73
C ARG A 9 2.44 -29.26 0.15
N TRP A 10 2.44 -28.98 -1.15
CA TRP A 10 1.50 -28.03 -1.79
C TRP A 10 0.21 -28.67 -2.36
N ALA A 11 -0.17 -29.87 -1.92
CA ALA A 11 -1.39 -30.52 -2.36
C ALA A 11 -2.45 -30.49 -1.24
N ALA A 12 -3.65 -30.04 -1.59
CA ALA A 12 -4.88 -29.98 -0.79
C ALA A 12 -5.09 -28.70 0.03
N LEU A 13 -5.82 -27.75 -0.56
CA LEU A 13 -6.77 -26.86 0.12
C LEU A 13 -7.77 -26.35 -0.93
N ALA A 14 -8.76 -27.17 -1.27
CA ALA A 14 -9.90 -26.77 -2.11
C ALA A 14 -11.12 -27.63 -1.78
N ALA A 15 -11.83 -27.25 -0.72
CA ALA A 15 -13.22 -27.59 -0.42
C ALA A 15 -13.64 -26.57 0.65
N GLY A 16 -14.69 -25.76 0.55
CA GLY A 16 -15.94 -25.88 -0.17
C GLY A 16 -17.00 -25.46 0.83
N MET A 17 -17.65 -24.32 0.62
CA MET A 17 -18.95 -23.98 1.21
C MET A 17 -19.47 -22.72 0.52
N ILE A 18 -20.36 -22.92 -0.45
CA ILE A 18 -21.14 -21.83 -1.07
C ILE A 18 -22.40 -21.69 -0.20
N ALA A 19 -22.41 -20.69 0.68
CA ALA A 19 -23.62 -20.25 1.35
C ALA A 19 -24.28 -19.18 0.48
N THR A 20 -25.40 -19.50 -0.16
CA THR A 20 -26.24 -18.54 -0.87
C THR A 20 -27.01 -17.71 0.14
N ALA A 21 -26.48 -16.52 0.47
CA ALA A 21 -27.22 -15.51 1.20
C ALA A 21 -28.15 -14.75 0.23
N THR A 22 -29.46 -14.88 0.41
CA THR A 22 -30.46 -14.04 -0.24
C THR A 22 -30.39 -12.63 0.35
N VAL A 23 -29.71 -11.72 -0.35
CA VAL A 23 -29.68 -10.30 0.01
C VAL A 23 -30.97 -9.65 -0.47
N GLY A 24 -31.82 -9.23 0.47
CA GLY A 24 -32.98 -8.38 0.17
C GLY A 24 -32.50 -7.04 -0.37
N ALA A 25 -32.94 -6.69 -1.58
CA ALA A 25 -32.68 -5.40 -2.21
C ALA A 25 -33.48 -4.30 -1.50
N GLY A 26 -33.01 -3.87 -0.33
CA GLY A 26 -33.38 -2.58 0.22
C GLY A 26 -32.70 -1.50 -0.62
N ALA A 27 -33.48 -0.58 -1.17
CA ALA A 27 -32.95 0.63 -1.80
C ALA A 27 -32.12 1.37 -0.73
N ALA A 28 -30.79 1.24 -0.81
CA ALA A 28 -29.89 1.99 0.04
C ALA A 28 -30.09 3.47 -0.30
N GLU A 29 -30.74 4.19 0.59
CA GLU A 29 -30.80 5.65 0.55
C GLU A 29 -29.37 6.17 0.41
N ALA A 30 -29.11 6.88 -0.69
CA ALA A 30 -27.77 7.40 -0.97
C ALA A 30 -27.38 8.35 0.15
N GLN A 31 -26.48 7.91 1.03
CA GLN A 31 -25.95 8.78 2.07
C GLN A 31 -25.32 10.00 1.41
N PRO A 32 -25.64 11.23 1.89
CA PRO A 32 -25.07 12.43 1.34
C PRO A 32 -23.55 12.35 1.42
N ALA A 33 -22.87 12.73 0.33
CA ALA A 33 -21.42 12.76 0.29
C ALA A 33 -20.89 13.60 1.46
N PRO A 34 -19.82 13.17 2.15
CA PRO A 34 -19.26 13.92 3.26
C PRO A 34 -18.88 15.33 2.79
N ALA A 35 -19.26 16.33 3.59
CA ALA A 35 -18.99 17.73 3.27
C ALA A 35 -17.47 17.96 3.12
N ARG A 36 -17.09 18.68 2.06
CA ARG A 36 -15.69 19.04 1.82
C ARG A 36 -15.27 20.14 2.80
N PRO A 37 -14.05 20.08 3.38
CA PRO A 37 -13.49 21.18 4.14
C PRO A 37 -13.52 22.49 3.35
N THR A 38 -13.89 23.56 4.02
CA THR A 38 -13.87 24.91 3.47
C THR A 38 -12.44 25.45 3.41
N ALA A 39 -12.21 26.43 2.55
CA ALA A 39 -10.92 27.11 2.47
C ALA A 39 -10.48 27.74 3.81
N ILE A 40 -11.45 28.22 4.61
CA ILE A 40 -11.20 28.84 5.92
C ILE A 40 -10.70 27.78 6.90
N GLU A 41 -11.36 26.62 6.97
CA GLU A 41 -10.93 25.51 7.83
C GLU A 41 -9.54 25.00 7.46
N CYS A 42 -9.25 24.89 6.16
CA CYS A 42 -7.95 24.47 5.69
C CYS A 42 -6.84 25.50 6.03
N ALA A 43 -7.13 26.79 5.85
CA ALA A 43 -6.21 27.88 6.21
C ALA A 43 -5.94 27.92 7.72
N ALA A 44 -6.96 27.70 8.55
CA ALA A 44 -6.79 27.63 10.00
C ALA A 44 -5.87 26.48 10.43
N ALA A 45 -5.93 25.33 9.74
CA ALA A 45 -5.15 24.14 10.10
C ALA A 45 -3.73 24.12 9.53
N PHE A 46 -3.51 24.69 8.34
CA PHE A 46 -2.25 24.51 7.59
C PHE A 46 -1.62 25.83 7.11
N GLY A 47 -2.22 26.97 7.48
CA GLY A 47 -1.83 28.30 7.01
C GLY A 47 -2.24 28.56 5.57
N GLU A 48 -1.95 29.76 5.06
CA GLU A 48 -2.19 30.07 3.66
C GLU A 48 -1.24 29.28 2.73
N VAL A 49 -1.79 28.83 1.61
CA VAL A 49 -1.08 28.00 0.63
C VAL A 49 -1.06 28.59 -0.77
N ALA A 50 -1.73 29.73 -0.97
CA ALA A 50 -1.91 30.34 -2.29
C ALA A 50 -0.58 30.60 -3.00
N THR A 51 0.44 31.04 -2.26
CA THR A 51 1.77 31.41 -2.76
C THR A 51 2.79 30.29 -2.69
N LEU A 52 2.45 29.10 -2.19
CA LEU A 52 3.41 28.01 -2.04
C LEU A 52 3.89 27.51 -3.41
N PRO A 53 5.20 27.30 -3.61
CA PRO A 53 5.70 26.54 -4.74
C PRO A 53 4.97 25.20 -4.86
N ALA A 54 4.68 24.74 -6.08
CA ALA A 54 3.92 23.50 -6.28
C ALA A 54 4.60 22.27 -5.69
N ILE A 55 5.93 22.25 -5.67
CA ILE A 55 6.71 21.17 -5.03
C ILE A 55 6.48 21.11 -3.51
N ASP A 56 6.44 22.28 -2.85
CA ASP A 56 6.16 22.38 -1.42
C ASP A 56 4.70 22.03 -1.12
N TYR A 57 3.80 22.42 -2.02
CA TYR A 57 2.38 22.06 -1.94
C TYR A 57 2.18 20.54 -2.00
N GLY A 58 2.76 19.88 -3.00
CA GLY A 58 2.74 18.43 -3.13
C GLY A 58 3.39 17.73 -1.92
N THR A 59 4.48 18.28 -1.40
CA THR A 59 5.12 17.76 -0.18
C THR A 59 4.19 17.85 1.02
N ARG A 60 3.49 18.97 1.23
CA ARG A 60 2.51 19.10 2.33
C ARG A 60 1.34 18.13 2.18
N PHE A 61 0.87 17.92 0.95
CA PHE A 61 -0.13 16.90 0.64
C PHE A 61 0.35 15.50 1.07
N VAL A 62 1.55 15.09 0.65
CA VAL A 62 2.12 13.78 1.02
C VAL A 62 2.32 13.65 2.53
N ARG A 63 2.77 14.70 3.23
CA ARG A 63 2.84 14.71 4.71
C ARG A 63 1.48 14.54 5.38
N ALA A 64 0.38 14.98 4.76
CA ALA A 64 -0.96 14.73 5.27
C ALA A 64 -1.37 13.25 5.08
N VAL A 65 -1.02 12.66 3.93
CA VAL A 65 -1.22 11.23 3.64
C VAL A 65 -0.42 10.34 4.61
N GLU A 66 0.86 10.63 4.83
CA GLU A 66 1.73 9.91 5.78
C GLU A 66 1.12 9.83 7.18
N ARG A 67 0.56 10.94 7.66
CA ARG A 67 -0.09 11.03 8.98
C ARG A 67 -1.45 10.33 9.04
N GLY A 68 -1.99 9.85 7.93
CA GLY A 68 -3.34 9.31 7.85
C GLY A 68 -4.43 10.38 8.12
N GLY A 69 -4.11 11.66 7.89
CA GLY A 69 -5.03 12.76 8.17
C GLY A 69 -5.98 13.04 7.01
N LYS A 70 -7.15 12.38 6.98
CA LYS A 70 -8.17 12.57 5.92
C LYS A 70 -8.49 14.05 5.66
N PHE A 71 -8.67 14.82 6.73
CA PHE A 71 -8.95 16.26 6.64
C PHE A 71 -7.84 17.01 5.89
N GLY A 72 -6.57 16.76 6.21
CA GLY A 72 -5.45 17.39 5.53
C GLY A 72 -5.38 16.98 4.06
N THR A 73 -5.53 15.69 3.76
CA THR A 73 -5.54 15.20 2.36
C THR A 73 -6.67 15.84 1.55
N GLN A 74 -7.84 16.07 2.15
CA GLN A 74 -8.98 16.75 1.51
C GLN A 74 -8.77 18.26 1.32
N CYS A 75 -7.99 18.92 2.17
CA CYS A 75 -7.64 20.33 1.98
C CYS A 75 -6.73 20.52 0.76
N PHE A 76 -5.72 19.68 0.62
CA PHE A 76 -4.74 19.79 -0.47
C PHE A 76 -5.22 19.14 -1.79
N GLY A 77 -6.13 18.15 -1.73
CA GLY A 77 -6.68 17.45 -2.90
C GLY A 77 -8.21 17.43 -2.93
N SER A 78 -8.79 16.39 -3.54
CA SER A 78 -10.24 16.15 -3.58
C SER A 78 -10.69 15.09 -2.57
N GLY A 79 -11.99 15.06 -2.24
CA GLY A 79 -12.59 14.03 -1.39
C GLY A 79 -12.50 12.62 -2.00
N GLN A 80 -12.68 12.52 -3.32
CA GLN A 80 -12.54 11.26 -4.06
C GLN A 80 -11.10 10.74 -4.01
N LEU A 81 -10.12 11.62 -4.27
CA LEU A 81 -8.70 11.29 -4.22
C LEU A 81 -8.29 10.84 -2.81
N THR A 82 -8.79 11.53 -1.78
CA THR A 82 -8.56 11.11 -0.39
C THR A 82 -9.14 9.72 -0.12
N SER A 83 -10.37 9.46 -0.56
CA SER A 83 -11.03 8.17 -0.33
C SER A 83 -10.27 7.03 -1.02
N MET A 84 -9.85 7.24 -2.26
CA MET A 84 -9.03 6.29 -3.02
C MET A 84 -7.70 6.00 -2.31
N LEU A 85 -6.91 7.02 -1.96
CA LEU A 85 -5.61 6.84 -1.31
C LEU A 85 -5.72 6.11 0.04
N PHE A 86 -6.78 6.36 0.80
CA PHE A 86 -6.97 5.69 2.09
C PHE A 86 -7.46 4.26 1.92
N THR A 87 -8.26 3.97 0.90
CA THR A 87 -8.68 2.61 0.55
C THR A 87 -7.50 1.79 0.03
N GLU A 88 -6.65 2.39 -0.79
CA GLU A 88 -5.43 1.76 -1.34
C GLU A 88 -4.29 1.69 -0.30
N GLY A 89 -4.48 2.31 0.87
CA GLY A 89 -3.53 2.26 1.98
C GLY A 89 -2.25 3.04 1.72
N ALA A 90 -2.31 4.14 0.97
CA ALA A 90 -1.21 5.10 0.79
C ALA A 90 -0.73 5.72 2.12
N THR A 91 -1.51 5.59 3.20
CA THR A 91 -1.28 6.20 4.51
C THR A 91 -0.20 5.49 5.33
N GLY A 92 0.42 6.21 6.27
CA GLY A 92 1.45 5.69 7.18
C GLY A 92 2.88 5.78 6.62
N GLY A 93 3.88 5.55 7.46
CA GLY A 93 5.29 5.57 7.04
C GLY A 93 5.78 6.91 6.49
N VAL A 94 6.98 6.91 5.91
CA VAL A 94 7.63 8.10 5.33
C VAL A 94 7.80 7.88 3.84
N TRP A 95 7.25 8.78 3.04
CA TRP A 95 7.44 8.89 1.61
C TRP A 95 8.67 9.77 1.34
N THR A 96 9.57 9.28 0.51
CA THR A 96 10.78 9.98 0.08
C THR A 96 10.59 10.42 -1.36
N GLN A 97 10.70 11.72 -1.61
CA GLN A 97 10.63 12.24 -2.98
C GLN A 97 11.80 11.72 -3.81
N THR A 98 11.53 11.22 -5.01
CA THR A 98 12.54 10.69 -5.94
C THR A 98 12.63 11.45 -7.25
N GLY A 99 11.62 12.26 -7.58
CA GLY A 99 11.61 13.04 -8.82
C GLY A 99 10.56 14.13 -8.79
N ALA A 100 10.76 15.15 -9.62
CA ALA A 100 9.78 16.17 -9.93
C ALA A 100 9.97 16.59 -11.40
N GLU A 101 8.91 16.51 -12.19
CA GLU A 101 8.90 16.86 -13.60
C GLU A 101 7.80 17.87 -13.89
N ALA A 102 8.18 19.04 -14.40
CA ALA A 102 7.23 20.06 -14.78
C ALA A 102 6.66 19.75 -16.18
N GLY A 103 5.34 19.66 -16.26
CA GLY A 103 4.59 19.56 -17.51
C GLY A 103 3.92 20.88 -17.89
N TRP A 104 3.00 20.80 -18.84
CA TRP A 104 2.23 21.95 -19.33
C TRP A 104 1.18 22.40 -18.30
N GLY A 105 1.59 23.25 -17.35
CA GLY A 105 0.70 23.81 -16.33
C GLY A 105 0.50 22.93 -15.10
N GLU A 106 1.27 21.85 -14.98
CA GLU A 106 1.25 20.91 -13.86
C GLU A 106 2.67 20.48 -13.47
N LEU A 107 2.82 20.00 -12.23
CA LEU A 107 4.04 19.42 -11.71
C LEU A 107 3.74 17.98 -11.26
N HIS A 108 4.42 17.02 -11.86
CA HIS A 108 4.38 15.62 -11.45
C HIS A 108 5.51 15.36 -10.45
N ILE A 109 5.18 14.83 -9.28
CA ILE A 109 6.13 14.56 -8.21
C ILE A 109 6.04 13.09 -7.86
N SER A 110 7.16 12.39 -7.95
CA SER A 110 7.24 10.97 -7.62
C SER A 110 7.84 10.80 -6.23
N TYR A 111 7.22 9.91 -5.45
CA TYR A 111 7.66 9.51 -4.13
C TYR A 111 7.80 8.00 -4.06
N VAL A 112 8.69 7.52 -3.17
CA VAL A 112 8.85 6.11 -2.85
C VAL A 112 8.78 5.88 -1.35
N ARG A 113 8.26 4.73 -0.93
CA ARG A 113 8.21 4.31 0.48
C ARG A 113 8.55 2.83 0.59
N GLY A 114 9.17 2.46 1.71
CA GLY A 114 9.49 1.07 2.02
C GLY A 114 10.38 0.45 0.94
N ALA A 115 10.08 -0.76 0.47
CA ALA A 115 10.89 -1.41 -0.56
C ALA A 115 10.48 -1.09 -2.01
N GLY A 116 9.90 0.09 -2.25
CA GLY A 116 9.66 0.60 -3.60
C GLY A 116 8.20 0.85 -3.94
N GLU A 117 7.30 0.91 -2.96
CA GLU A 117 5.94 1.43 -3.19
C GLU A 117 6.06 2.85 -3.73
N THR A 118 5.35 3.19 -4.80
CA THR A 118 5.44 4.53 -5.41
C THR A 118 4.17 5.33 -5.19
N LEU A 119 4.31 6.64 -5.12
CA LEU A 119 3.20 7.58 -5.11
C LEU A 119 3.54 8.69 -6.09
N ASP A 120 2.80 8.78 -7.17
CA ASP A 120 2.91 9.86 -8.14
C ASP A 120 1.82 10.89 -7.86
N VAL A 121 2.20 12.16 -7.72
CA VAL A 121 1.29 13.26 -7.35
C VAL A 121 1.36 14.34 -8.42
N THR A 122 0.21 14.77 -8.92
CA THR A 122 0.11 15.86 -9.90
C THR A 122 -0.46 17.10 -9.23
N VAL A 123 0.27 18.21 -9.33
CA VAL A 123 -0.08 19.51 -8.75
C VAL A 123 -0.24 20.55 -9.85
N LEU A 124 -1.37 21.27 -9.87
CA LEU A 124 -1.56 22.37 -10.82
C LEU A 124 -0.65 23.57 -10.51
N LEU A 125 0.04 24.08 -11.54
CA LEU A 125 0.95 25.22 -11.46
C LEU A 125 0.27 26.57 -11.67
N GLY A 126 -0.79 26.65 -12.48
CA GLY A 126 -1.37 27.92 -12.95
C GLY A 126 -2.88 28.11 -12.79
N GLY A 127 -3.56 27.22 -12.07
CA GLY A 127 -5.03 27.20 -12.01
C GLY A 127 -5.59 26.85 -10.63
N ARG A 128 -4.89 27.23 -9.55
CA ARG A 128 -5.43 26.98 -8.21
C ARG A 128 -6.76 27.76 -8.08
N PRO A 129 -7.85 27.13 -7.62
CA PRO A 129 -9.07 27.89 -7.30
C PRO A 129 -8.69 29.00 -6.31
N GLY A 130 -9.37 30.15 -6.34
CA GLY A 130 -8.91 31.42 -5.73
C GLY A 130 -8.48 31.37 -4.25
N SER A 131 -8.74 30.28 -3.54
CA SER A 131 -8.25 29.99 -2.21
C SER A 131 -6.89 29.25 -2.11
N GLY A 132 -6.29 28.82 -3.24
CA GLY A 132 -5.07 28.02 -3.27
C GLY A 132 -5.24 26.52 -2.91
N TRP A 133 -6.41 26.11 -2.44
CA TRP A 133 -6.69 24.75 -1.94
C TRP A 133 -7.09 23.76 -3.03
N GLY A 134 -6.96 22.46 -2.76
CA GLY A 134 -7.33 21.42 -3.72
C GLY A 134 -6.52 21.40 -5.01
N ALA A 135 -5.26 21.86 -4.98
CA ALA A 135 -4.42 21.95 -6.19
C ALA A 135 -3.79 20.61 -6.60
N VAL A 136 -3.86 19.58 -5.74
CA VAL A 136 -3.54 18.19 -6.12
C VAL A 136 -4.75 17.60 -6.85
N THR A 137 -4.62 17.43 -8.16
CA THR A 137 -5.68 16.93 -9.04
C THR A 137 -5.65 15.42 -9.19
N GLU A 138 -4.47 14.84 -9.09
CA GLU A 138 -4.25 13.41 -9.25
C GLU A 138 -3.19 12.92 -8.26
N ALA A 139 -3.41 11.71 -7.75
CA ALA A 139 -2.43 10.98 -6.97
C ALA A 139 -2.61 9.50 -7.29
N ARG A 140 -1.55 8.79 -7.66
CA ARG A 140 -1.60 7.36 -7.99
C ARG A 140 -0.67 6.61 -7.08
N VAL A 141 -1.21 5.64 -6.34
CA VAL A 141 -0.37 4.66 -5.63
C VAL A 141 0.06 3.62 -6.66
N GLY A 142 1.35 3.55 -6.94
CA GLY A 142 1.93 2.41 -7.62
C GLY A 142 2.24 1.32 -6.61
N GLY A 143 2.22 0.07 -7.08
CA GLY A 143 2.67 -1.05 -6.25
C GLY A 143 4.15 -0.94 -5.92
N ILE A 144 4.68 -1.96 -5.22
CA ILE A 144 6.11 -2.03 -4.99
C ILE A 144 6.80 -2.24 -6.35
N ARG A 145 7.63 -1.29 -6.78
CA ARG A 145 8.56 -1.46 -7.90
C ARG A 145 9.78 -2.21 -7.42
N GLY A 146 10.03 -3.38 -8.01
CA GLY A 146 11.25 -4.12 -7.73
C GLY A 146 11.12 -5.63 -7.94
N PRO A 147 12.24 -6.35 -7.77
CA PRO A 147 12.24 -7.81 -7.85
C PRO A 147 11.34 -8.42 -6.75
N VAL A 148 10.93 -9.66 -6.95
CA VAL A 148 10.08 -10.41 -6.00
C VAL A 148 10.68 -10.45 -4.58
N SER A 149 12.01 -10.36 -4.45
CA SER A 149 12.69 -10.23 -3.15
C SER A 149 12.28 -8.98 -2.37
N SER A 150 12.04 -7.85 -3.03
CA SER A 150 11.59 -6.62 -2.38
C SER A 150 10.18 -6.75 -1.79
N TYR A 151 9.27 -7.44 -2.50
CA TYR A 151 7.93 -7.74 -1.96
C TYR A 151 8.01 -8.61 -0.71
N ALA A 152 8.80 -9.68 -0.75
CA ALA A 152 8.96 -10.58 0.39
C ALA A 152 9.59 -9.84 1.58
N ALA A 153 10.67 -9.10 1.35
CA ALA A 153 11.35 -8.32 2.39
C ALA A 153 10.41 -7.27 3.01
N THR A 154 9.55 -6.62 2.21
CA THR A 154 8.58 -5.64 2.74
C THR A 154 7.50 -6.30 3.56
N LEU A 155 6.94 -7.42 3.10
CA LEU A 155 5.94 -8.15 3.86
C LEU A 155 6.52 -8.61 5.21
N VAL A 156 7.74 -9.16 5.18
CA VAL A 156 8.47 -9.58 6.39
C VAL A 156 8.75 -8.40 7.32
N ALA A 157 9.16 -7.25 6.79
CA ALA A 157 9.38 -6.04 7.59
C ALA A 157 8.08 -5.48 8.18
N ALA A 158 6.98 -5.48 7.42
CA ALA A 158 5.66 -5.07 7.89
C ALA A 158 5.16 -6.01 8.99
N TRP A 159 5.31 -7.33 8.79
CA TRP A 159 4.99 -8.33 9.79
C TRP A 159 5.84 -8.17 11.04
N ASN A 160 7.16 -7.96 10.94
CA ASN A 160 8.04 -7.70 12.08
C ASN A 160 7.63 -6.45 12.89
N ARG A 161 7.10 -5.41 12.24
CA ARG A 161 6.61 -4.19 12.92
C ARG A 161 5.19 -4.30 13.49
N GLY A 162 4.47 -5.39 13.21
CA GLY A 162 3.04 -5.50 13.54
C GLY A 162 2.15 -4.63 12.67
N ASP A 163 2.66 -4.15 11.53
CA ASP A 163 1.94 -3.29 10.59
C ASP A 163 1.06 -4.14 9.67
N ARG A 164 -0.11 -4.50 10.19
CA ARG A 164 -1.08 -5.35 9.48
C ARG A 164 -1.66 -4.68 8.23
N ALA A 165 -1.77 -3.36 8.24
CA ALA A 165 -2.26 -2.59 7.10
C ALA A 165 -1.29 -2.70 5.92
N SER A 166 0.02 -2.48 6.15
CA SER A 166 1.02 -2.66 5.10
C SER A 166 1.13 -4.11 4.63
N ALA A 167 0.99 -5.09 5.52
CA ALA A 167 0.97 -6.50 5.12
C ALA A 167 -0.22 -6.85 4.20
N ALA A 168 -1.40 -6.30 4.47
CA ALA A 168 -2.61 -6.50 3.66
C ALA A 168 -2.53 -5.91 2.25
N ARG A 169 -1.65 -4.93 2.02
CA ARG A 169 -1.34 -4.43 0.66
C ARG A 169 -0.52 -5.43 -0.15
N LEU A 170 0.28 -6.27 0.51
CA LEU A 170 1.28 -7.13 -0.13
C LEU A 170 0.85 -8.58 -0.26
N ALA A 171 -0.02 -9.03 0.65
CA ALA A 171 -0.44 -10.41 0.76
C ALA A 171 -1.96 -10.53 0.80
N GLU A 172 -2.47 -11.67 0.33
CA GLU A 172 -3.89 -11.99 0.48
C GLU A 172 -4.31 -12.02 1.96
N SER A 173 -5.59 -11.77 2.23
CA SER A 173 -6.14 -11.71 3.59
C SER A 173 -5.92 -13.01 4.37
N SER A 174 -5.95 -14.16 3.70
CA SER A 174 -5.62 -15.49 4.25
C SER A 174 -4.17 -15.57 4.72
N VAL A 175 -3.22 -15.04 3.93
CA VAL A 175 -1.79 -15.00 4.28
C VAL A 175 -1.57 -14.09 5.48
N VAL A 176 -2.16 -12.89 5.48
CA VAL A 176 -2.08 -11.96 6.62
C VAL A 176 -2.68 -12.58 7.87
N ALA A 177 -3.83 -13.25 7.76
CA ALA A 177 -4.44 -13.95 8.89
C ALA A 177 -3.51 -15.05 9.43
N ALA A 178 -2.91 -15.86 8.56
CA ALA A 178 -1.98 -16.92 8.95
C ALA A 178 -0.72 -16.37 9.62
N LEU A 179 -0.12 -15.30 9.08
CA LEU A 179 1.04 -14.62 9.67
C LEU A 179 0.74 -14.11 11.09
N TRP A 180 -0.44 -13.51 11.31
CA TRP A 180 -0.82 -13.03 12.63
C TRP A 180 -1.26 -14.14 13.59
N ALA A 181 -1.81 -15.24 13.08
CA ALA A 181 -2.18 -16.41 13.87
C ALA A 181 -0.95 -17.20 14.36
N HIS A 182 0.12 -17.27 13.57
CA HIS A 182 1.38 -17.94 13.96
C HIS A 182 2.08 -17.29 15.16
N GLY A 183 1.84 -15.99 15.37
CA GLY A 183 2.29 -15.28 16.56
C GLY A 183 3.56 -14.43 16.37
N ASN A 184 3.50 -13.28 17.01
CA ASN A 184 4.43 -12.16 17.19
C ASN A 184 5.11 -11.53 15.95
N PRO A 185 4.66 -10.33 15.53
CA PRO A 185 5.56 -9.26 15.10
C PRO A 185 6.81 -9.12 16.01
N GLY A 186 8.01 -9.11 15.43
CA GLY A 186 9.24 -8.73 16.15
C GLY A 186 10.27 -9.85 16.40
N LYS A 187 10.14 -11.03 15.78
CA LYS A 187 11.13 -12.13 15.87
C LYS A 187 12.32 -12.00 14.90
N ASP A 188 12.57 -10.80 14.37
CA ASP A 188 13.58 -10.55 13.33
C ASP A 188 13.50 -11.56 12.18
N TRP A 189 12.28 -11.79 11.66
CA TRP A 189 12.13 -12.59 10.46
C TRP A 189 12.93 -11.95 9.33
N ARG A 190 13.60 -12.78 8.54
CA ARG A 190 14.40 -12.36 7.39
C ARG A 190 14.16 -13.25 6.19
N VAL A 191 14.42 -12.72 5.01
CA VAL A 191 14.42 -13.47 3.76
C VAL A 191 15.73 -14.23 3.63
N ASP A 192 15.68 -15.54 3.40
CA ASP A 192 16.86 -16.39 3.25
C ASP A 192 17.16 -16.70 1.78
N THR A 193 16.18 -17.25 1.07
CA THR A 193 16.40 -17.80 -0.27
C THR A 193 15.18 -17.62 -1.14
N LEU A 194 15.41 -17.38 -2.43
CA LEU A 194 14.37 -17.30 -3.45
C LEU A 194 14.56 -18.42 -4.45
N THR A 195 13.50 -19.18 -4.69
CA THR A 195 13.46 -20.22 -5.71
C THR A 195 12.38 -19.89 -6.72
N ALA A 196 12.78 -19.53 -7.94
CA ALA A 196 11.85 -19.32 -9.04
C ALA A 196 11.20 -20.66 -9.44
N ARG A 197 9.88 -20.65 -9.60
CA ARG A 197 9.06 -21.74 -10.13
C ARG A 197 8.18 -21.17 -11.25
N ARG A 198 7.60 -22.01 -12.10
CA ARG A 198 6.74 -21.52 -13.20
C ARG A 198 5.58 -20.70 -12.64
N GLY A 199 5.56 -19.39 -12.94
CA GLY A 199 4.52 -18.43 -12.52
C GLY A 199 4.64 -17.90 -11.09
N PHE A 200 5.50 -18.47 -10.24
CA PHE A 200 5.63 -18.10 -8.83
C PHE A 200 7.09 -18.11 -8.36
N THR A 201 7.40 -17.31 -7.36
CA THR A 201 8.65 -17.42 -6.61
C THR A 201 8.34 -17.92 -5.21
N VAL A 202 9.00 -19.00 -4.80
CA VAL A 202 8.97 -19.46 -3.41
C VAL A 202 10.08 -18.74 -2.66
N VAL A 203 9.73 -18.05 -1.58
CA VAL A 203 10.68 -17.34 -0.74
C VAL A 203 10.71 -17.97 0.64
N SER A 204 11.86 -18.54 1.01
CA SER A 204 12.09 -19.03 2.35
C SER A 204 12.42 -17.86 3.27
N ILE A 205 11.77 -17.81 4.42
CA ILE A 205 12.03 -16.84 5.49
C ILE A 205 12.35 -17.60 6.78
N SER A 206 13.20 -17.03 7.62
CA SER A 206 13.51 -17.58 8.94
C SER A 206 13.50 -16.53 10.03
N SER A 207 13.18 -16.94 11.26
CA SER A 207 13.32 -16.12 12.45
C SER A 207 14.72 -16.26 13.05
N ARG A 208 15.09 -15.35 13.95
CA ARG A 208 16.30 -15.51 14.77
C ARG A 208 16.27 -16.79 15.63
N SER A 209 15.09 -17.25 16.04
CA SER A 209 14.90 -18.49 16.81
C SER A 209 15.06 -19.77 15.96
N GLY A 210 15.22 -19.65 14.64
CA GLY A 210 15.40 -20.78 13.73
C GLY A 210 14.10 -21.35 13.16
N GLU A 211 12.94 -20.73 13.45
CA GLU A 211 11.68 -21.05 12.78
C GLU A 211 11.79 -20.73 11.29
N ARG A 212 11.06 -21.47 10.46
CA ARG A 212 11.07 -21.28 9.00
C ARG A 212 9.66 -21.19 8.45
N ALA A 213 9.51 -20.41 7.39
CA ALA A 213 8.30 -20.40 6.58
C ALA A 213 8.65 -20.22 5.11
N GLU A 214 7.72 -20.61 4.24
CA GLU A 214 7.80 -20.38 2.80
C GLU A 214 6.65 -19.48 2.36
N LEU A 215 6.97 -18.40 1.65
CA LEU A 215 6.01 -17.51 1.01
C LEU A 215 5.92 -17.87 -0.47
N LEU A 216 4.71 -18.00 -0.99
CA LEU A 216 4.46 -18.17 -2.43
C LEU A 216 4.05 -16.83 -3.02
N ILE A 217 4.87 -16.29 -3.94
CA ILE A 217 4.65 -14.97 -4.53
C ILE A 217 4.39 -15.08 -6.03
N ASN A 218 3.30 -14.49 -6.51
CA ASN A 218 2.98 -14.45 -7.94
C ASN A 218 3.85 -13.40 -8.64
N ALA A 219 4.82 -13.85 -9.44
CA ALA A 219 5.76 -12.96 -10.12
C ALA A 219 5.09 -12.04 -11.16
N ALA A 220 3.99 -12.48 -11.79
CA ALA A 220 3.22 -11.66 -12.73
C ALA A 220 2.38 -10.58 -12.02
N ALA A 221 1.93 -10.83 -10.79
CA ALA A 221 1.29 -9.81 -9.96
C ALA A 221 2.30 -8.73 -9.56
N VAL A 222 3.50 -9.15 -9.13
CA VAL A 222 4.63 -8.25 -8.86
C VAL A 222 5.01 -7.40 -10.08
N ALA A 223 5.14 -8.04 -11.26
CA ALA A 223 5.53 -7.35 -12.49
C ALA A 223 4.51 -6.31 -12.98
N ARG A 224 3.24 -6.48 -12.60
CA ARG A 224 2.18 -5.51 -12.90
C ARG A 224 2.00 -4.47 -11.79
N GLU A 225 2.80 -4.53 -10.73
CA GLU A 225 2.67 -3.66 -9.55
C GLU A 225 1.32 -3.83 -8.83
N HIS A 226 0.70 -5.01 -8.92
CA HIS A 226 -0.54 -5.27 -8.19
C HIS A 226 -0.23 -5.59 -6.72
N GLY A 227 -1.05 -5.04 -5.82
CA GLY A 227 -1.11 -5.49 -4.44
C GLY A 227 -1.46 -6.98 -4.31
N GLN A 228 -1.28 -7.54 -3.11
CA GLN A 228 -1.63 -8.93 -2.77
C GLN A 228 -0.90 -9.98 -3.63
N ALA A 229 0.36 -9.71 -3.98
CA ALA A 229 1.20 -10.61 -4.75
C ALA A 229 1.57 -11.89 -3.99
N VAL A 230 1.58 -11.86 -2.65
CA VAL A 230 1.82 -13.05 -1.82
C VAL A 230 0.53 -13.84 -1.64
N LYS A 231 0.52 -15.06 -2.16
CA LYS A 231 -0.66 -15.92 -2.31
C LYS A 231 -0.79 -17.00 -1.24
N ALA A 232 0.33 -17.41 -0.66
CA ALA A 232 0.32 -18.40 0.41
C ALA A 232 1.52 -18.21 1.35
N VAL A 233 1.35 -18.69 2.57
CA VAL A 233 2.43 -18.90 3.55
C VAL A 233 2.29 -20.30 4.12
N ALA A 234 3.42 -21.00 4.27
CA ALA A 234 3.50 -22.30 4.92
C ALA A 234 4.57 -22.26 6.00
N PHE A 235 4.20 -22.53 7.25
CA PHE A 235 5.14 -22.64 8.37
C PHE A 235 5.70 -24.08 8.45
N GLY A 236 7.01 -24.17 8.73
CA GLY A 236 7.77 -25.42 8.79
C GLY A 236 7.89 -26.00 10.19
#